data_AF-A0A812THI0-F1
#
_entry.id   AF-A0A812THI0-F1
#
_cell.length_a   1.000
_cell.length_b   1.000
_cell.length_c   1.000
_cell.angle_alpha   90.00
_cell.angle_beta   90.00
_cell.angle_gamma   90.00
#
_symmetry.space_group_name_H-M   'P 1'
#
loop_
_entity.id
_entity.type
_entity.pdbx_description
1 polymer ?
#
loop_
_entity_poly.entity_id
_entity_poly.type
_entity_poly.pdbx_seq_one_letter_code
_entity_poly.pdbx_strand_id
1 'polypeptide(L)'
;MDCSFKLGTCVADFKQHASVLPYQATDYNLRQVPKMGGCDSKASKGSTSKPKAKPRQVKKKDLNPADYVFSKQTDAVLIRKEGTIDGEQFNLEECKNCDIFLLDTIATSFVDDCHNCRVFIGPVETSVFIRNCTSCSFVIACQQYRCRDCQDCKLSLYCGTEPIIESSQNMQFACFDFNYFSLRGQMARAGLKPWNNKWWMVYDFNKNEDKPNWGLLNQDEASSLLRLEACAAVVTPEELENERVVPITLGSRPWPTKETCFVVFLPDSETLVEAFLSKATAKWAICRARSMVLQEEQLKTFFAWAKEPKLASKCKGQEMTGIQVCGQDVQKQVQDALNLTGMATGAKNIRIIPEKETEALAKSFFETWKDEV
;
A
#
# COMPACT_ATOMS: atom_id res chain seq x y z
N MET A 1 6.18 -63.98 -6.80
CA MET A 1 4.92 -63.28 -7.10
C MET A 1 5.26 -61.80 -7.10
N ASP A 2 5.61 -61.31 -8.28
CA ASP A 2 5.88 -59.89 -8.53
C ASP A 2 4.56 -59.13 -8.53
N CYS A 3 4.47 -58.07 -7.72
CA CYS A 3 3.36 -57.12 -7.76
C CYS A 3 3.91 -55.73 -8.07
N SER A 4 3.93 -55.43 -9.37
CA SER A 4 4.14 -54.09 -9.93
C SER A 4 2.92 -53.20 -9.67
N PHE A 5 3.08 -52.11 -8.92
CA PHE A 5 2.08 -51.04 -8.83
C PHE A 5 2.38 -49.96 -9.88
N LYS A 6 1.45 -49.81 -10.84
CA LYS A 6 1.41 -48.69 -11.80
C LYS A 6 0.85 -47.46 -11.09
N LEU A 7 1.59 -46.35 -11.09
CA LEU A 7 1.04 -45.02 -10.81
C LEU A 7 0.28 -44.52 -12.05
N GLY A 8 -1.04 -44.42 -11.92
CA GLY A 8 -1.91 -43.74 -12.87
C GLY A 8 -1.87 -42.23 -12.65
N THR A 9 -1.68 -41.50 -13.75
CA THR A 9 -1.78 -40.05 -13.86
C THR A 9 -3.22 -39.59 -13.67
N CYS A 10 -3.49 -38.76 -12.67
CA CYS A 10 -4.78 -38.08 -12.51
C CYS A 10 -4.60 -36.61 -12.94
N VAL A 11 -5.06 -36.29 -14.14
CA VAL A 11 -5.21 -34.91 -14.63
C VAL A 11 -6.55 -34.42 -14.12
N ALA A 12 -6.55 -33.49 -13.16
CA ALA A 12 -7.75 -32.82 -12.71
C ALA A 12 -7.93 -31.52 -13.51
N ASP A 13 -8.91 -31.54 -14.43
CA ASP A 13 -9.41 -30.37 -15.15
C ASP A 13 -10.03 -29.35 -14.18
N PHE A 14 -9.37 -28.22 -13.97
CA PHE A 14 -9.95 -27.06 -13.30
C PHE A 14 -10.72 -26.21 -14.32
N LYS A 15 -12.05 -26.40 -14.38
CA LYS A 15 -12.97 -25.42 -14.98
C LYS A 15 -13.47 -24.47 -13.89
N GLN A 16 -12.90 -23.27 -13.79
CA GLN A 16 -13.48 -22.18 -13.01
C GLN A 16 -14.70 -21.62 -13.77
N HIS A 17 -15.88 -21.77 -13.16
CA HIS A 17 -17.09 -21.08 -13.58
C HIS A 17 -17.03 -19.62 -13.15
N ALA A 18 -16.89 -18.71 -14.11
CA ALA A 18 -17.08 -17.28 -13.91
C ALA A 18 -18.58 -16.95 -14.03
N SER A 19 -19.23 -16.64 -12.90
CA SER A 19 -20.56 -16.00 -12.90
C SER A 19 -20.39 -14.51 -12.63
N VAL A 20 -20.49 -13.72 -13.69
CA VAL A 20 -20.50 -12.25 -13.67
C VAL A 20 -21.90 -11.79 -13.27
N LEU A 21 -22.03 -11.04 -12.17
CA LEU A 21 -23.24 -10.25 -11.86
C LEU A 21 -22.99 -8.77 -12.17
N PRO A 22 -23.98 -8.05 -12.72
CA PRO A 22 -23.79 -6.69 -13.20
C PRO A 22 -23.69 -5.66 -12.06
N TYR A 23 -22.78 -4.73 -12.27
CA TYR A 23 -22.52 -3.50 -11.52
C TYR A 23 -23.80 -2.68 -11.30
N GLN A 24 -24.19 -2.48 -10.04
CA GLN A 24 -25.14 -1.43 -9.66
C GLN A 24 -24.36 -0.31 -8.97
N ALA A 25 -24.27 0.85 -9.63
CA ALA A 25 -23.74 2.07 -9.05
C ALA A 25 -24.69 2.53 -7.94
N THR A 26 -24.25 2.52 -6.69
CA THR A 26 -24.94 3.20 -5.60
C THR A 26 -24.32 4.58 -5.41
N ASP A 27 -25.14 5.60 -5.66
CA ASP A 27 -24.82 7.02 -5.50
C ASP A 27 -24.38 7.35 -4.06
N TYR A 28 -23.10 7.70 -3.90
CA TYR A 28 -22.61 8.33 -2.69
C TYR A 28 -22.92 9.83 -2.74
N ASN A 29 -23.88 10.24 -1.91
CA ASN A 29 -24.24 11.65 -1.70
C ASN A 29 -23.08 12.43 -1.06
N LEU A 30 -22.29 13.10 -1.92
CA LEU A 30 -21.37 14.16 -1.53
C LEU A 30 -22.15 15.28 -0.85
N ARG A 31 -21.99 15.43 0.47
CA ARG A 31 -22.43 16.64 1.15
C ARG A 31 -21.69 17.83 0.55
N GLN A 32 -22.49 18.76 0.05
CA GLN A 32 -22.14 19.92 -0.76
C GLN A 32 -21.07 20.80 -0.09
N VAL A 33 -19.94 20.98 -0.79
CA VAL A 33 -18.99 22.05 -0.54
C VAL A 33 -19.54 23.31 -1.25
N PRO A 34 -19.75 24.45 -0.57
CA PRO A 34 -20.32 25.64 -1.22
C PRO A 34 -19.35 26.23 -2.26
N LYS A 35 -19.85 26.41 -3.49
CA LYS A 35 -19.18 27.15 -4.57
C LYS A 35 -19.05 28.63 -4.19
N MET A 36 -17.84 29.18 -4.23
CA MET A 36 -17.66 30.64 -4.32
C MET A 36 -17.53 31.05 -5.79
N GLY A 37 -18.51 31.82 -6.26
CA GLY A 37 -18.54 32.37 -7.61
C GLY A 37 -17.90 33.76 -7.69
N GLY A 38 -17.23 33.98 -8.82
CA GLY A 38 -17.31 35.16 -9.70
C GLY A 38 -17.22 36.56 -9.09
N CYS A 39 -16.16 37.27 -9.48
CA CYS A 39 -16.02 38.72 -9.36
C CYS A 39 -17.06 39.47 -10.21
N ASP A 40 -17.61 40.56 -9.66
CA ASP A 40 -17.80 41.80 -10.41
C ASP A 40 -17.90 42.99 -9.46
N SER A 41 -17.30 44.08 -9.92
CA SER A 41 -16.91 45.30 -9.20
C SER A 41 -18.06 46.26 -8.85
N LYS A 42 -17.98 46.92 -7.67
CA LYS A 42 -18.23 48.37 -7.47
C LYS A 42 -17.86 48.85 -6.06
N ALA A 43 -17.56 50.14 -5.97
CA ALA A 43 -16.70 50.80 -4.99
C ALA A 43 -17.33 51.22 -3.64
N SER A 44 -16.43 51.44 -2.67
CA SER A 44 -16.38 52.57 -1.71
C SER A 44 -17.16 52.54 -0.37
N LYS A 45 -16.33 52.40 0.70
CA LYS A 45 -16.28 53.12 2.00
C LYS A 45 -17.22 52.73 3.16
N GLY A 46 -16.58 52.38 4.29
CA GLY A 46 -17.08 52.61 5.67
C GLY A 46 -17.04 51.39 6.59
N SER A 47 -15.86 50.95 7.06
CA SER A 47 -15.75 49.86 8.04
C SER A 47 -15.70 50.39 9.49
N THR A 48 -16.76 50.14 10.26
CA THR A 48 -16.72 50.09 11.73
C THR A 48 -16.37 48.66 12.17
N SER A 49 -15.30 48.51 12.93
CA SER A 49 -14.77 47.22 13.40
C SER A 49 -15.61 46.64 14.53
N LYS A 50 -16.16 45.43 14.33
CA LYS A 50 -16.66 44.56 15.42
C LYS A 50 -15.54 43.63 15.90
N PRO A 51 -15.48 43.26 17.19
CA PRO A 51 -14.40 42.44 17.74
C PRO A 51 -14.41 41.03 17.14
N LYS A 52 -13.24 40.52 16.74
CA LYS A 52 -13.03 39.14 16.29
C LYS A 52 -13.34 38.16 17.42
N ALA A 53 -14.23 37.20 17.16
CA ALA A 53 -14.48 36.07 18.06
C ALA A 53 -13.20 35.25 18.26
N LYS A 54 -12.88 34.92 19.51
CA LYS A 54 -11.74 34.06 19.86
C LYS A 54 -11.94 32.66 19.27
N PRO A 55 -10.89 32.00 18.77
CA PRO A 55 -10.98 30.63 18.28
C PRO A 55 -11.47 29.72 19.41
N ARG A 56 -12.50 28.92 19.11
CA ARG A 56 -13.11 27.97 20.03
C ARG A 56 -12.07 26.89 20.35
N GLN A 57 -11.52 26.91 21.55
CA GLN A 57 -10.61 25.85 22.02
C GLN A 57 -11.38 24.53 21.98
N VAL A 58 -10.97 23.63 21.09
CA VAL A 58 -11.39 22.23 21.13
C VAL A 58 -10.83 21.68 22.45
N LYS A 59 -11.71 21.25 23.37
CA LYS A 59 -11.27 20.58 24.59
C LYS A 59 -10.46 19.35 24.17
N LYS A 60 -9.19 19.29 24.58
CA LYS A 60 -8.41 18.04 24.48
C LYS A 60 -9.20 16.96 25.22
N LYS A 61 -9.42 15.83 24.55
CA LYS A 61 -9.99 14.63 25.16
C LYS A 61 -8.98 14.20 26.23
N ASP A 62 -9.41 13.95 27.46
CA ASP A 62 -8.53 13.41 28.50
C ASP A 62 -8.24 11.94 28.14
N LEU A 63 -7.11 11.69 27.49
CA LEU A 63 -6.68 10.35 27.08
C LEU A 63 -5.98 9.65 28.25
N ASN A 64 -6.34 8.39 28.49
CA ASN A 64 -5.66 7.54 29.46
C ASN A 64 -4.59 6.69 28.74
N PRO A 65 -3.29 6.83 29.06
CA PRO A 65 -2.23 6.06 28.41
C PRO A 65 -2.43 4.53 28.45
N ALA A 66 -3.10 4.01 29.49
CA ALA A 66 -3.36 2.58 29.62
C ALA A 66 -4.28 2.01 28.51
N ASP A 67 -5.05 2.85 27.82
CA ASP A 67 -5.95 2.40 26.75
C ASP A 67 -5.19 2.13 25.43
N TYR A 68 -3.98 2.66 25.32
CA TYR A 68 -3.14 2.71 24.11
C TYR A 68 -1.93 1.78 24.18
N VAL A 69 -2.00 0.76 25.03
CA VAL A 69 -0.96 -0.25 25.17
C VAL A 69 -1.58 -1.63 25.39
N PHE A 70 -0.97 -2.64 24.77
CA PHE A 70 -1.09 -4.03 25.21
C PHE A 70 0.26 -4.46 25.78
N SER A 71 0.32 -4.63 27.10
CA SER A 71 1.55 -5.00 27.80
C SER A 71 1.37 -6.34 28.52
N LYS A 72 2.38 -7.21 28.46
CA LYS A 72 2.49 -8.46 29.24
C LYS A 72 1.31 -9.42 29.06
N GLN A 73 0.79 -9.50 27.85
CA GLN A 73 -0.31 -10.40 27.51
C GLN A 73 0.24 -11.77 27.13
N THR A 74 -0.46 -12.85 27.48
CA THR A 74 -0.05 -14.21 27.15
C THR A 74 -1.27 -15.04 26.75
N ASP A 75 -1.15 -15.81 25.67
CA ASP A 75 -2.21 -16.70 25.15
C ASP A 75 -3.56 -15.99 24.94
N ALA A 76 -3.52 -14.74 24.48
CA ALA A 76 -4.67 -13.86 24.38
C ALA A 76 -5.01 -13.44 22.95
N VAL A 77 -6.29 -13.13 22.72
CA VAL A 77 -6.78 -12.44 21.52
C VAL A 77 -7.13 -11.01 21.90
N LEU A 78 -6.46 -10.04 21.28
CA LEU A 78 -6.54 -8.62 21.63
C LEU A 78 -6.96 -7.81 20.41
N ILE A 79 -8.02 -7.01 20.55
CA ILE A 79 -8.60 -6.28 19.42
C ILE A 79 -8.85 -4.82 19.81
N ARG A 80 -8.41 -3.91 18.94
CA ARG A 80 -8.86 -2.52 18.88
C ARG A 80 -9.67 -2.34 17.60
N LYS A 81 -10.91 -1.88 17.75
CA LYS A 81 -11.83 -1.64 16.62
C LYS A 81 -11.61 -0.24 16.06
N GLU A 82 -12.20 0.03 14.91
CA GLU A 82 -12.22 1.39 14.35
C GLU A 82 -12.75 2.41 15.36
N GLY A 83 -12.08 3.57 15.43
CA GLY A 83 -12.40 4.69 16.32
C GLY A 83 -11.99 4.49 17.78
N THR A 84 -11.28 3.40 18.11
CA THR A 84 -10.79 3.15 19.49
C THR A 84 -9.34 3.59 19.71
N ILE A 85 -8.54 3.72 18.64
CA ILE A 85 -7.21 4.33 18.68
C ILE A 85 -7.27 5.76 18.14
N ASP A 86 -8.07 6.00 17.08
CA ASP A 86 -8.41 7.33 16.56
C ASP A 86 -7.18 8.22 16.26
N GLY A 87 -6.13 7.62 15.68
CA GLY A 87 -4.92 8.34 15.29
C GLY A 87 -3.91 8.57 16.43
N GLU A 88 -4.11 8.00 17.62
CA GLU A 88 -3.12 8.07 18.69
C GLU A 88 -1.98 7.06 18.48
N GLN A 89 -0.90 7.19 19.27
CA GLN A 89 0.17 6.19 19.33
C GLN A 89 -0.36 4.90 19.99
N PHE A 90 0.12 3.73 19.56
CA PHE A 90 -0.22 2.45 20.21
C PHE A 90 1.00 1.55 20.41
N ASN A 91 1.19 1.03 21.62
CA ASN A 91 2.32 0.18 21.98
C ASN A 91 1.92 -1.28 22.21
N LEU A 92 2.75 -2.21 21.77
CA LEU A 92 2.70 -3.63 22.10
C LEU A 92 3.99 -4.00 22.84
N GLU A 93 3.89 -4.51 24.06
CA GLU A 93 5.06 -4.72 24.92
C GLU A 93 4.95 -6.11 25.59
N GLU A 94 6.03 -6.89 25.55
CA GLU A 94 6.17 -8.14 26.30
C GLU A 94 5.03 -9.17 26.07
N CYS A 95 4.44 -9.19 24.87
CA CYS A 95 3.34 -10.10 24.54
C CYS A 95 3.82 -11.48 24.07
N LYS A 96 3.14 -12.56 24.45
CA LYS A 96 3.54 -13.94 24.12
C LYS A 96 2.36 -14.76 23.61
N ASN A 97 2.54 -15.47 22.49
CA ASN A 97 1.52 -16.35 21.90
C ASN A 97 0.19 -15.65 21.50
N CYS A 98 0.15 -14.32 21.44
CA CYS A 98 -1.08 -13.57 21.22
C CYS A 98 -1.48 -13.43 19.74
N ASP A 99 -2.78 -13.27 19.48
CA ASP A 99 -3.31 -12.67 18.26
C ASP A 99 -3.74 -11.24 18.55
N ILE A 100 -3.21 -10.28 17.80
CA ILE A 100 -3.41 -8.87 18.07
C ILE A 100 -3.89 -8.20 16.79
N PHE A 101 -5.02 -7.49 16.87
CA PHE A 101 -5.60 -6.77 15.73
C PHE A 101 -5.87 -5.31 16.10
N LEU A 102 -5.08 -4.40 15.52
CA LEU A 102 -5.29 -2.96 15.64
C LEU A 102 -5.99 -2.46 14.37
N LEU A 103 -7.33 -2.53 14.33
CA LEU A 103 -8.16 -2.25 13.15
C LEU A 103 -8.54 -0.76 13.05
N ASP A 104 -7.57 0.13 13.19
CA ASP A 104 -7.78 1.57 13.22
C ASP A 104 -6.61 2.36 12.61
N THR A 105 -6.79 3.66 12.44
CA THR A 105 -5.71 4.60 12.11
C THR A 105 -4.84 4.86 13.33
N ILE A 106 -3.52 4.88 13.17
CA ILE A 106 -2.53 5.00 14.26
C ILE A 106 -1.48 6.05 13.87
N ALA A 107 -1.07 6.92 14.78
CA ALA A 107 0.02 7.88 14.49
C ALA A 107 1.38 7.17 14.34
N THR A 108 1.72 6.35 15.34
CA THR A 108 2.97 5.61 15.48
C THR A 108 2.71 4.33 16.26
N SER A 109 3.43 3.24 15.95
CA SER A 109 3.37 2.03 16.78
C SER A 109 4.75 1.50 17.16
N PHE A 110 4.91 1.11 18.42
CA PHE A 110 6.08 0.41 18.95
C PHE A 110 5.69 -1.01 19.31
N VAL A 111 6.52 -1.97 18.89
CA VAL A 111 6.32 -3.40 19.20
C VAL A 111 7.61 -3.94 19.81
N ASP A 112 7.57 -4.23 21.11
CA ASP A 112 8.75 -4.53 21.91
C ASP A 112 8.62 -5.88 22.61
N ASP A 113 9.69 -6.67 22.55
CA ASP A 113 9.84 -7.92 23.33
C ASP A 113 8.66 -8.90 23.16
N CYS A 114 8.11 -8.99 21.94
CA CYS A 114 6.98 -9.87 21.63
C CYS A 114 7.46 -11.20 21.02
N HIS A 115 6.87 -12.31 21.46
CA HIS A 115 7.29 -13.65 21.05
C HIS A 115 6.12 -14.52 20.60
N ASN A 116 6.25 -15.16 19.43
CA ASN A 116 5.23 -16.05 18.87
C ASN A 116 3.84 -15.37 18.71
N CYS A 117 3.83 -14.08 18.38
CA CYS A 117 2.61 -13.29 18.17
C CYS A 117 2.23 -13.20 16.69
N ARG A 118 0.93 -13.07 16.42
CA ARG A 118 0.37 -12.77 15.09
C ARG A 118 -0.33 -11.42 15.18
N VAL A 119 0.21 -10.42 14.49
CA VAL A 119 -0.14 -9.02 14.74
C VAL A 119 -0.56 -8.35 13.44
N PHE A 120 -1.81 -7.88 13.41
CA PHE A 120 -2.29 -6.93 12.42
C PHE A 120 -2.18 -5.50 12.96
N ILE A 121 -1.52 -4.63 12.22
CA ILE A 121 -1.45 -3.19 12.50
C ILE A 121 -2.07 -2.46 11.31
N GLY A 122 -3.17 -1.76 11.58
CA GLY A 122 -3.85 -0.90 10.61
C GLY A 122 -2.97 0.26 10.14
N PRO A 123 -3.50 1.14 9.26
CA PRO A 123 -2.72 2.22 8.64
C PRO A 123 -2.04 3.14 9.67
N VAL A 124 -0.71 3.18 9.61
CA VAL A 124 0.14 4.02 10.47
C VAL A 124 0.68 5.22 9.72
N GLU A 125 0.36 6.43 10.20
CA GLU A 125 0.73 7.71 9.59
C GLU A 125 2.24 7.89 9.46
N THR A 126 2.99 7.52 10.49
CA THR A 126 4.44 7.79 10.54
C THR A 126 5.27 6.52 10.51
N SER A 127 5.41 5.81 11.63
CA SER A 127 6.35 4.70 11.71
C SER A 127 5.84 3.56 12.58
N VAL A 128 6.25 2.36 12.17
CA VAL A 128 6.21 1.17 13.01
C VAL A 128 7.64 0.79 13.34
N PHE A 129 7.94 0.66 14.62
CA PHE A 129 9.25 0.29 15.14
C PHE A 129 9.15 -1.02 15.93
N ILE A 130 9.80 -2.07 15.44
CA ILE A 130 9.78 -3.41 16.04
C ILE A 130 11.14 -3.74 16.68
N ARG A 131 11.18 -4.09 17.96
CA ARG A 131 12.40 -4.44 18.70
C ARG A 131 12.27 -5.78 19.40
N ASN A 132 13.37 -6.53 19.44
CA ASN A 132 13.51 -7.73 20.27
C ASN A 132 12.39 -8.76 20.06
N CYS A 133 11.80 -8.83 18.86
CA CYS A 133 10.69 -9.73 18.58
C CYS A 133 11.20 -11.04 17.96
N THR A 134 10.61 -12.17 18.36
CA THR A 134 11.03 -13.49 17.87
C THR A 134 9.84 -14.35 17.45
N SER A 135 9.96 -15.00 16.29
CA SER A 135 8.94 -15.92 15.76
C SER A 135 7.57 -15.26 15.59
N CYS A 136 7.53 -13.98 15.24
CA CYS A 136 6.29 -13.23 15.07
C CYS A 136 5.87 -13.13 13.60
N SER A 137 4.56 -13.12 13.37
CA SER A 137 3.96 -12.84 12.07
C SER A 137 3.27 -11.49 12.10
N PHE A 138 3.56 -10.63 11.12
CA PHE A 138 3.06 -9.27 11.07
C PHE A 138 2.35 -8.99 9.75
N VAL A 139 1.23 -8.28 9.83
CA VAL A 139 0.57 -7.66 8.69
C VAL A 139 0.44 -6.17 8.99
N ILE A 140 1.18 -5.33 8.28
CA ILE A 140 1.39 -3.92 8.66
C ILE A 140 1.22 -3.01 7.45
N ALA A 141 0.49 -1.91 7.60
CA ALA A 141 0.52 -0.78 6.68
C ALA A 141 1.06 0.47 7.37
N CYS A 142 2.21 0.99 6.93
CA CYS A 142 2.83 2.17 7.53
C CYS A 142 3.55 3.07 6.52
N GLN A 143 3.81 4.32 6.89
CA GLN A 143 4.70 5.17 6.09
C GLN A 143 6.16 4.72 6.19
N GLN A 144 6.67 4.43 7.39
CA GLN A 144 8.04 3.95 7.63
C GLN A 144 8.06 2.66 8.47
N TYR A 145 8.77 1.65 7.99
CA TYR A 145 9.02 0.42 8.75
C TYR A 145 10.48 0.38 9.22
N ARG A 146 10.68 0.09 10.50
CA ARG A 146 12.00 -0.17 11.08
C ARG A 146 11.94 -1.36 12.01
N CYS A 147 12.92 -2.25 11.94
CA CYS A 147 13.13 -3.24 12.98
C CYS A 147 14.57 -3.33 13.45
N ARG A 148 14.75 -3.72 14.71
CA ARG A 148 16.05 -4.04 15.29
C ARG A 148 15.97 -5.29 16.17
N ASP A 149 17.03 -6.07 16.21
CA ASP A 149 17.17 -7.20 17.14
C ASP A 149 16.01 -8.23 17.02
N CYS A 150 15.49 -8.43 15.80
CA CYS A 150 14.38 -9.34 15.54
C CYS A 150 14.85 -10.65 14.90
N GLN A 151 14.16 -11.75 15.18
CA GLN A 151 14.54 -13.07 14.65
C GLN A 151 13.33 -13.91 14.21
N ASP A 152 13.44 -14.57 13.06
CA ASP A 152 12.43 -15.50 12.53
C ASP A 152 11.04 -14.85 12.35
N CYS A 153 11.00 -13.60 11.88
CA CYS A 153 9.76 -12.85 11.71
C CYS A 153 9.30 -12.86 10.25
N LYS A 154 8.00 -13.06 10.04
CA LYS A 154 7.35 -13.01 8.72
C LYS A 154 6.46 -11.77 8.61
N LEU A 155 6.49 -11.10 7.47
CA LEU A 155 5.81 -9.83 7.24
C LEU A 155 5.04 -9.82 5.93
N SER A 156 3.77 -9.45 6.01
CA SER A 156 2.96 -8.94 4.91
C SER A 156 2.92 -7.41 5.05
N LEU A 157 3.65 -6.70 4.19
CA LEU A 157 4.00 -5.30 4.45
C LEU A 157 3.48 -4.35 3.36
N TYR A 158 2.89 -3.24 3.80
CA TYR A 158 2.79 -2.00 3.05
C TYR A 158 3.73 -1.00 3.71
N CYS A 159 4.67 -0.44 2.95
CA CYS A 159 5.59 0.59 3.42
C CYS A 159 5.73 1.71 2.38
N GLY A 160 5.44 2.95 2.78
CA GLY A 160 5.57 4.12 1.90
C GLY A 160 7.03 4.44 1.55
N THR A 161 7.97 4.17 2.46
CA THR A 161 9.42 4.28 2.26
C THR A 161 10.09 2.92 2.14
N GLU A 162 11.40 2.90 1.87
CA GLU A 162 12.22 1.69 1.96
C GLU A 162 12.16 1.12 3.40
N PRO A 163 11.75 -0.14 3.60
CA PRO A 163 11.77 -0.79 4.92
C PRO A 163 13.21 -0.95 5.41
N ILE A 164 13.45 -0.72 6.71
CA ILE A 164 14.79 -0.81 7.30
C ILE A 164 14.86 -1.95 8.31
N ILE A 165 15.92 -2.76 8.25
CA ILE A 165 16.27 -3.75 9.27
C ILE A 165 17.68 -3.50 9.82
N GLU A 166 17.89 -3.82 11.09
CA GLU A 166 19.18 -3.74 11.79
C GLU A 166 19.30 -4.91 12.78
N SER A 167 20.48 -5.51 12.92
CA SER A 167 20.80 -6.58 13.88
C SER A 167 19.75 -7.71 13.94
N SER A 168 19.08 -8.00 12.82
CA SER A 168 17.95 -8.92 12.73
C SER A 168 18.30 -10.09 11.82
N GLN A 169 17.64 -11.25 11.98
CA GLN A 169 17.95 -12.46 11.21
C GLN A 169 16.69 -13.22 10.79
N ASN A 170 16.75 -13.86 9.63
CA ASN A 170 15.64 -14.64 9.06
C ASN A 170 14.32 -13.85 8.98
N MET A 171 14.40 -12.62 8.49
CA MET A 171 13.24 -11.77 8.23
C MET A 171 12.65 -12.12 6.86
N GLN A 172 11.34 -12.29 6.74
CA GLN A 172 10.71 -12.62 5.45
C GLN A 172 9.62 -11.62 5.09
N PHE A 173 9.65 -11.08 3.87
CA PHE A 173 8.72 -10.03 3.43
C PHE A 173 7.86 -10.46 2.23
N ALA A 174 6.58 -10.14 2.27
CA ALA A 174 5.61 -10.23 1.17
C ALA A 174 4.85 -8.92 1.03
N CYS A 175 4.17 -8.74 -0.10
CA CYS A 175 3.29 -7.61 -0.31
C CYS A 175 2.10 -7.71 0.65
N PHE A 176 1.69 -6.58 1.23
CA PHE A 176 0.49 -6.47 2.06
C PHE A 176 -0.71 -7.18 1.44
N ASP A 177 -1.33 -8.08 2.19
CA ASP A 177 -2.47 -8.89 1.77
C ASP A 177 -3.43 -9.08 2.96
N PHE A 178 -4.24 -8.07 3.19
CA PHE A 178 -5.33 -8.08 4.17
C PHE A 178 -6.39 -7.06 3.77
N ASN A 179 -7.66 -7.34 4.06
CA ASN A 179 -8.75 -6.46 3.70
C ASN A 179 -9.83 -6.45 4.79
N TYR A 180 -10.44 -5.30 5.01
CA TYR A 180 -11.64 -5.11 5.84
C TYR A 180 -12.31 -3.81 5.42
N PHE A 181 -13.59 -3.66 5.76
CA PHE A 181 -14.43 -2.59 5.23
C PHE A 181 -13.80 -1.18 5.37
N SER A 182 -13.24 -0.88 6.53
CA SER A 182 -12.73 0.47 6.85
C SER A 182 -11.30 0.73 6.39
N LEU A 183 -10.58 -0.26 5.86
CA LEU A 183 -9.16 -0.14 5.51
C LEU A 183 -8.88 1.02 4.55
N ARG A 184 -9.68 1.16 3.49
CA ARG A 184 -9.49 2.22 2.48
C ARG A 184 -9.59 3.61 3.09
N GLY A 185 -10.61 3.83 3.93
CA GLY A 185 -10.82 5.09 4.63
C GLY A 185 -9.71 5.39 5.63
N GLN A 186 -9.21 4.36 6.32
CA GLN A 186 -8.10 4.49 7.27
C GLN A 186 -6.77 4.79 6.56
N MET A 187 -6.48 4.17 5.42
CA MET A 187 -5.29 4.51 4.62
C MET A 187 -5.32 5.96 4.13
N ALA A 188 -6.48 6.44 3.68
CA ALA A 188 -6.65 7.83 3.27
C ALA A 188 -6.44 8.81 4.42
N ARG A 189 -6.96 8.50 5.63
CA ARG A 189 -6.69 9.30 6.84
C ARG A 189 -5.21 9.31 7.21
N ALA A 190 -4.54 8.17 7.06
CA ALA A 190 -3.11 8.03 7.34
C ALA A 190 -2.19 8.67 6.27
N GLY A 191 -2.75 9.22 5.19
CA GLY A 191 -1.97 9.76 4.07
C GLY A 191 -1.29 8.69 3.19
N LEU A 192 -1.72 7.43 3.28
CA LEU A 192 -1.12 6.31 2.55
C LEU A 192 -1.86 6.06 1.23
N LYS A 193 -1.17 6.24 0.10
CA LYS A 193 -1.71 5.89 -1.23
C LYS A 193 -1.62 4.38 -1.47
N PRO A 194 -2.71 3.64 -1.70
CA PRO A 194 -2.68 2.17 -1.67
C PRO A 194 -1.65 1.50 -2.59
N TRP A 195 -1.31 2.12 -3.71
CA TRP A 195 -0.33 1.62 -4.69
C TRP A 195 1.13 2.01 -4.40
N ASN A 196 1.40 2.92 -3.47
CA ASN A 196 2.76 3.38 -3.15
C ASN A 196 3.43 2.45 -2.12
N ASN A 197 3.70 1.21 -2.52
CA ASN A 197 4.20 0.18 -1.63
C ASN A 197 5.61 -0.31 -2.00
N LYS A 198 6.58 -0.09 -1.10
CA LYS A 198 8.00 -0.42 -1.27
C LYS A 198 8.46 -1.62 -0.43
N TRP A 199 7.54 -2.51 -0.04
CA TRP A 199 7.80 -3.71 0.76
C TRP A 199 9.00 -4.57 0.32
N TRP A 200 9.38 -4.52 -0.95
CA TRP A 200 10.44 -5.31 -1.57
C TRP A 200 11.82 -4.61 -1.59
N MET A 201 11.90 -3.34 -1.19
CA MET A 201 13.11 -2.52 -1.19
C MET A 201 13.74 -2.45 0.21
N VAL A 202 14.00 -3.61 0.81
CA VAL A 202 14.52 -3.69 2.18
C VAL A 202 15.97 -3.24 2.24
N TYR A 203 16.26 -2.26 3.11
CA TYR A 203 17.61 -1.83 3.45
C TYR A 203 18.06 -2.50 4.75
N ASP A 204 19.18 -3.22 4.69
CA ASP A 204 19.77 -3.94 5.81
C ASP A 204 21.06 -3.25 6.28
N PHE A 205 21.05 -2.69 7.50
CA PHE A 205 22.24 -2.06 8.10
C PHE A 205 23.37 -3.04 8.38
N ASN A 206 23.06 -4.34 8.52
CA ASN A 206 24.00 -5.40 8.86
C ASN A 206 24.08 -6.44 7.74
N LYS A 207 23.95 -5.99 6.49
CA LYS A 207 23.96 -6.83 5.29
C LYS A 207 25.10 -7.85 5.33
N ASN A 208 24.74 -9.11 5.13
CA ASN A 208 25.67 -10.22 4.98
C ASN A 208 25.42 -10.91 3.63
N GLU A 209 26.45 -10.98 2.77
CA GLU A 209 26.30 -11.51 1.41
C GLU A 209 26.25 -13.04 1.37
N ASP A 210 26.96 -13.71 2.28
CA ASP A 210 27.01 -15.17 2.35
C ASP A 210 25.73 -15.74 3.00
N LYS A 211 25.19 -15.02 3.99
CA LYS A 211 23.98 -15.37 4.71
C LYS A 211 23.08 -14.15 4.86
N PRO A 212 22.26 -13.82 3.85
CA PRO A 212 21.33 -12.70 3.93
C PRO A 212 20.42 -12.79 5.16
N ASN A 213 20.25 -11.66 5.86
CA ASN A 213 19.40 -11.57 7.04
C ASN A 213 17.90 -11.57 6.73
N TRP A 214 17.56 -11.38 5.46
CA TRP A 214 16.18 -11.32 5.00
C TRP A 214 15.97 -11.97 3.63
N GLY A 215 14.72 -12.29 3.33
CA GLY A 215 14.30 -12.80 2.02
C GLY A 215 12.83 -12.49 1.74
N LEU A 216 12.36 -12.95 0.58
CA LEU A 216 10.97 -12.81 0.19
C LEU A 216 10.16 -14.02 0.69
N LEU A 217 9.09 -13.76 1.44
CA LEU A 217 8.08 -14.76 1.81
C LEU A 217 7.26 -15.13 0.56
N ASN A 218 6.72 -16.34 0.41
CA ASN A 218 5.78 -16.61 -0.68
C ASN A 218 4.52 -15.73 -0.51
N GLN A 219 4.03 -15.12 -1.59
CA GLN A 219 2.84 -14.27 -1.50
C GLN A 219 1.62 -15.06 -1.02
N ASP A 220 1.49 -16.33 -1.41
CA ASP A 220 0.36 -17.18 -0.99
C ASP A 220 0.37 -17.41 0.54
N GLU A 221 1.56 -17.46 1.16
CA GLU A 221 1.70 -17.58 2.63
C GLU A 221 1.27 -16.30 3.35
N ALA A 222 1.33 -15.13 2.71
CA ALA A 222 1.04 -13.84 3.35
C ALA A 222 -0.39 -13.76 3.90
N SER A 223 -1.36 -14.34 3.17
CA SER A 223 -2.77 -14.43 3.57
C SER A 223 -3.01 -15.29 4.82
N SER A 224 -2.05 -16.17 5.16
CA SER A 224 -2.14 -17.13 6.27
C SER A 224 -1.35 -16.72 7.51
N LEU A 225 -0.70 -15.54 7.51
CA LEU A 225 0.09 -15.05 8.63
C LEU A 225 -0.74 -14.78 9.90
N LEU A 226 -2.05 -14.57 9.74
CA LEU A 226 -2.98 -14.29 10.83
C LEU A 226 -3.99 -15.43 10.99
N ARG A 227 -4.46 -15.63 12.22
CA ARG A 227 -5.60 -16.49 12.52
C ARG A 227 -6.89 -15.70 12.34
N LEU A 228 -7.50 -15.79 11.16
CA LEU A 228 -8.70 -15.02 10.81
C LEU A 228 -9.88 -15.33 11.75
N GLU A 229 -9.96 -16.55 12.29
CA GLU A 229 -10.94 -16.94 13.29
C GLU A 229 -10.85 -16.11 14.58
N ALA A 230 -9.66 -15.59 14.91
CA ALA A 230 -9.45 -14.76 16.09
C ALA A 230 -10.06 -13.36 15.94
N CYS A 231 -10.25 -12.86 14.71
CA CYS A 231 -10.88 -11.57 14.43
C CYS A 231 -12.29 -11.68 13.81
N ALA A 232 -12.86 -12.89 13.69
CA ALA A 232 -14.15 -13.11 13.02
C ALA A 232 -15.34 -12.33 13.64
N ALA A 233 -15.22 -11.88 14.89
CA ALA A 233 -16.23 -11.05 15.57
C ALA A 233 -16.21 -9.58 15.14
N VAL A 234 -15.20 -9.14 14.38
CA VAL A 234 -15.00 -7.74 13.97
C VAL A 234 -14.68 -7.56 12.49
N VAL A 235 -14.16 -8.60 11.83
CA VAL A 235 -13.92 -8.64 10.38
C VAL A 235 -14.60 -9.88 9.86
N THR A 236 -15.55 -9.73 8.93
CA THR A 236 -16.28 -10.86 8.39
C THR A 236 -15.51 -11.53 7.24
N PRO A 237 -15.77 -12.82 6.94
CA PRO A 237 -15.19 -13.47 5.76
C PRO A 237 -15.49 -12.74 4.45
N GLU A 238 -16.70 -12.18 4.31
CA GLU A 238 -17.08 -11.42 3.11
C GLU A 238 -16.24 -10.14 2.96
N GLU A 239 -15.87 -9.48 4.07
CA GLU A 239 -14.98 -8.32 4.03
C GLU A 239 -13.57 -8.67 3.53
N LEU A 240 -13.07 -9.84 3.89
CA LEU A 240 -11.76 -10.34 3.45
C LEU A 240 -11.75 -10.70 1.96
N GLU A 241 -12.88 -11.15 1.43
CA GLU A 241 -13.06 -11.51 0.01
C GLU A 241 -13.34 -10.31 -0.90
N ASN A 242 -13.64 -9.13 -0.34
CA ASN A 242 -13.84 -7.90 -1.11
C ASN A 242 -12.60 -7.51 -1.93
N GLU A 243 -12.81 -6.62 -2.91
CA GLU A 243 -11.71 -6.08 -3.71
C GLU A 243 -10.60 -5.51 -2.82
N ARG A 244 -9.36 -5.92 -3.10
CA ARG A 244 -8.19 -5.51 -2.33
C ARG A 244 -8.00 -4.00 -2.42
N VAL A 245 -7.82 -3.36 -1.27
CA VAL A 245 -7.44 -1.94 -1.22
C VAL A 245 -6.03 -1.73 -1.75
N VAL A 246 -5.07 -2.54 -1.29
CA VAL A 246 -3.68 -2.51 -1.73
C VAL A 246 -3.48 -3.53 -2.86
N PRO A 247 -3.02 -3.13 -4.05
CA PRO A 247 -2.73 -4.08 -5.12
C PRO A 247 -1.53 -4.95 -4.76
N ILE A 248 -1.61 -6.23 -5.08
CA ILE A 248 -0.46 -7.14 -4.97
C ILE A 248 0.55 -6.79 -6.07
N THR A 249 1.78 -6.49 -5.63
CA THR A 249 2.90 -6.20 -6.54
C THR A 249 3.95 -7.30 -6.44
N LEU A 250 4.63 -7.60 -7.55
CA LEU A 250 5.70 -8.61 -7.58
C LEU A 250 7.01 -8.11 -6.95
N GLY A 251 7.25 -6.80 -6.98
CA GLY A 251 8.47 -6.19 -6.43
C GLY A 251 9.74 -6.68 -7.14
N SER A 252 10.66 -7.24 -6.36
CA SER A 252 11.91 -7.85 -6.80
C SER A 252 11.80 -9.35 -7.12
N ARG A 253 10.61 -9.95 -7.00
CA ARG A 253 10.40 -11.35 -7.42
C ARG A 253 10.67 -11.51 -8.92
N PRO A 254 11.05 -12.72 -9.37
CA PRO A 254 11.02 -13.05 -10.79
C PRO A 254 9.65 -12.75 -11.40
N TRP A 255 9.63 -12.01 -12.50
CA TRP A 255 8.40 -11.70 -13.21
C TRP A 255 8.00 -12.86 -14.13
N PRO A 256 6.70 -13.17 -14.27
CA PRO A 256 6.20 -14.25 -15.13
C PRO A 256 6.65 -14.13 -16.59
N THR A 257 6.84 -12.90 -17.08
CA THR A 257 7.28 -12.61 -18.45
C THR A 257 8.36 -11.53 -18.45
N LYS A 258 9.17 -11.51 -19.51
CA LYS A 258 10.13 -10.43 -19.77
C LYS A 258 9.50 -9.20 -20.40
N GLU A 259 8.37 -9.38 -21.10
CA GLU A 259 7.64 -8.29 -21.72
C GLU A 259 6.96 -7.45 -20.63
N THR A 260 7.22 -6.14 -20.65
CA THR A 260 6.68 -5.19 -19.68
C THR A 260 6.11 -3.95 -20.35
N CYS A 261 5.20 -3.30 -19.65
CA CYS A 261 4.68 -1.99 -20.00
C CYS A 261 4.80 -1.06 -18.80
N PHE A 262 5.39 0.12 -19.01
CA PHE A 262 5.52 1.15 -17.99
C PHE A 262 4.55 2.29 -18.29
N VAL A 263 3.57 2.46 -17.40
CA VAL A 263 2.52 3.48 -17.49
C VAL A 263 2.78 4.54 -16.43
N VAL A 264 2.62 5.80 -16.81
CA VAL A 264 2.81 6.96 -15.94
C VAL A 264 1.54 7.78 -15.93
N PHE A 265 1.12 8.12 -14.73
CA PHE A 265 0.00 8.99 -14.44
C PHE A 265 0.58 10.32 -13.98
N LEU A 266 0.23 11.37 -14.73
CA LEU A 266 0.58 12.77 -14.42
C LEU A 266 -0.20 13.23 -13.17
N PRO A 267 0.10 14.42 -12.62
CA PRO A 267 -0.61 14.93 -11.44
C PRO A 267 -2.15 14.91 -11.58
N ASP A 268 -2.83 14.82 -10.44
CA ASP A 268 -4.30 14.78 -10.32
C ASP A 268 -4.96 13.61 -11.07
N SER A 269 -4.38 12.40 -10.94
CA SER A 269 -4.81 11.21 -11.69
C SER A 269 -5.14 10.00 -10.80
N GLU A 270 -5.38 10.20 -9.50
CA GLU A 270 -5.66 9.13 -8.53
C GLU A 270 -6.81 8.22 -8.97
N THR A 271 -7.90 8.79 -9.47
CA THR A 271 -9.05 8.02 -9.97
C THR A 271 -8.70 7.19 -11.21
N LEU A 272 -7.80 7.69 -12.06
CA LEU A 272 -7.29 6.95 -13.22
C LEU A 272 -6.35 5.81 -12.80
N VAL A 273 -5.55 6.03 -11.76
CA VAL A 273 -4.69 4.99 -11.18
C VAL A 273 -5.54 3.86 -10.61
N GLU A 274 -6.56 4.18 -9.81
CA GLU A 274 -7.51 3.18 -9.28
C GLU A 274 -8.25 2.43 -10.40
N ALA A 275 -8.73 3.16 -11.40
CA ALA A 275 -9.37 2.56 -12.56
C ALA A 275 -8.41 1.64 -13.33
N PHE A 276 -7.13 1.99 -13.45
CA PHE A 276 -6.14 1.13 -14.10
C PHE A 276 -5.82 -0.13 -13.29
N LEU A 277 -5.64 0.01 -11.97
CA LEU A 277 -5.31 -1.09 -11.07
C LEU A 277 -6.46 -2.09 -10.92
N SER A 278 -7.71 -1.64 -10.87
CA SER A 278 -8.88 -2.54 -10.87
C SER A 278 -9.03 -3.34 -12.18
N LYS A 279 -8.37 -2.90 -13.26
CA LYS A 279 -8.29 -3.65 -14.53
C LYS A 279 -7.08 -4.58 -14.60
N ALA A 280 -6.15 -4.50 -13.64
CA ALA A 280 -5.13 -5.50 -13.44
C ALA A 280 -5.81 -6.81 -13.00
N THR A 281 -6.29 -7.50 -14.02
CA THR A 281 -6.99 -8.78 -13.98
C THR A 281 -5.98 -9.87 -14.36
N ALA A 282 -6.41 -11.14 -14.31
CA ALA A 282 -5.62 -12.33 -14.60
C ALA A 282 -4.76 -12.34 -15.89
N LYS A 283 -4.85 -11.32 -16.74
CA LYS A 283 -4.08 -11.18 -17.98
C LYS A 283 -2.69 -10.58 -17.81
N TRP A 284 -2.48 -9.72 -16.81
CA TRP A 284 -1.15 -9.15 -16.52
C TRP A 284 -0.94 -9.01 -15.00
N ALA A 285 0.31 -9.06 -14.57
CA ALA A 285 0.70 -8.86 -13.19
C ALA A 285 1.27 -7.46 -12.97
N ILE A 286 1.04 -6.89 -11.79
CA ILE A 286 1.64 -5.61 -11.40
C ILE A 286 3.04 -5.91 -10.90
N CYS A 287 4.05 -5.48 -11.63
CA CYS A 287 5.43 -5.62 -11.20
C CYS A 287 5.67 -4.72 -9.99
N ARG A 288 5.45 -3.41 -10.18
CA ARG A 288 5.80 -2.36 -9.21
C ARG A 288 4.91 -1.15 -9.43
N ALA A 289 4.62 -0.44 -8.35
CA ALA A 289 3.91 0.83 -8.37
C ALA A 289 4.53 1.77 -7.33
N ARG A 290 4.62 3.06 -7.67
CA ARG A 290 5.20 4.09 -6.79
C ARG A 290 4.66 5.46 -7.19
N SER A 291 4.44 6.31 -6.19
CA SER A 291 4.20 7.73 -6.39
C SER A 291 5.36 8.55 -5.85
N MET A 292 5.79 9.58 -6.59
CA MET A 292 6.88 10.45 -6.17
C MET A 292 6.83 11.82 -6.85
N VAL A 293 7.45 12.82 -6.21
CA VAL A 293 7.75 14.12 -6.82
C VAL A 293 9.14 14.04 -7.46
N LEU A 294 9.24 14.34 -8.74
CA LEU A 294 10.51 14.34 -9.47
C LEU A 294 11.14 15.74 -9.46
N GLN A 295 12.47 15.79 -9.28
CA GLN A 295 13.26 17.01 -9.40
C GLN A 295 13.27 17.53 -10.83
N GLU A 296 13.60 18.81 -11.02
CA GLU A 296 13.58 19.44 -12.35
C GLU A 296 14.47 18.70 -13.37
N GLU A 297 15.68 18.29 -12.97
CA GLU A 297 16.59 17.52 -13.83
C GLU A 297 16.08 16.09 -14.10
N GLN A 298 15.44 15.47 -13.10
CA GLN A 298 14.79 14.17 -13.27
C GLN A 298 13.62 14.27 -14.24
N LEU A 299 12.79 15.32 -14.15
CA LEU A 299 11.68 15.57 -15.07
C LEU A 299 12.15 15.79 -16.51
N LYS A 300 13.23 16.57 -16.71
CA LYS A 300 13.84 16.76 -18.04
C LYS A 300 14.31 15.43 -18.63
N THR A 301 15.01 14.63 -17.82
CA THR A 301 15.48 13.29 -18.21
C THR A 301 14.31 12.35 -18.51
N PHE A 302 13.30 12.34 -17.63
CA PHE A 302 12.16 11.43 -17.70
C PHE A 302 11.29 11.69 -18.93
N PHE A 303 11.08 12.94 -19.31
CA PHE A 303 10.23 13.32 -20.45
C PHE A 303 10.98 13.59 -21.75
N ALA A 304 12.29 13.32 -21.82
CA ALA A 304 13.09 13.54 -23.04
C ALA A 304 12.50 12.84 -24.28
N TRP A 305 11.87 11.68 -24.09
CA TRP A 305 11.23 10.91 -25.15
C TRP A 305 9.92 11.52 -25.68
N ALA A 306 9.20 12.29 -24.85
CA ALA A 306 7.83 12.73 -25.14
C ALA A 306 7.76 13.87 -26.17
N LYS A 307 8.87 14.56 -26.44
CA LYS A 307 8.94 15.75 -27.32
C LYS A 307 7.91 16.84 -26.96
N GLU A 308 7.47 16.88 -25.70
CA GLU A 308 6.51 17.83 -25.15
C GLU A 308 7.18 18.65 -24.03
N PRO A 309 7.82 19.80 -24.33
CA PRO A 309 8.64 20.53 -23.35
C PRO A 309 7.84 21.06 -22.15
N LYS A 310 6.50 21.21 -22.30
CA LYS A 310 5.61 21.69 -21.24
C LYS A 310 5.31 20.61 -20.18
N LEU A 311 5.58 19.32 -20.43
CA LEU A 311 5.28 18.26 -19.46
C LEU A 311 6.11 18.40 -18.20
N ALA A 312 7.42 18.63 -18.34
CA ALA A 312 8.31 18.85 -17.20
C ALA A 312 7.83 20.04 -16.34
N SER A 313 7.47 21.16 -16.97
CA SER A 313 6.92 22.31 -16.24
C SER A 313 5.58 22.03 -15.57
N LYS A 314 4.71 21.21 -16.19
CA LYS A 314 3.40 20.84 -15.64
C LYS A 314 3.53 19.95 -14.41
N CYS A 315 4.54 19.07 -14.36
CA CYS A 315 4.72 18.11 -13.27
C CYS A 315 5.67 18.62 -12.17
N LYS A 316 6.27 19.80 -12.34
CA LYS A 316 7.20 20.38 -11.36
C LYS A 316 6.52 20.57 -10.00
N GLY A 317 7.13 20.02 -8.95
CA GLY A 317 6.64 20.10 -7.57
C GLY A 317 5.33 19.34 -7.33
N GLN A 318 4.92 18.49 -8.26
CA GLN A 318 3.71 17.70 -8.17
C GLN A 318 4.05 16.22 -8.25
N GLU A 319 3.22 15.41 -7.60
CA GLU A 319 3.43 13.98 -7.54
C GLU A 319 2.98 13.32 -8.85
N MET A 320 3.78 12.36 -9.30
CA MET A 320 3.46 11.49 -10.43
C MET A 320 3.43 10.05 -9.95
N THR A 321 2.59 9.24 -10.57
CA THR A 321 2.50 7.80 -10.25
C THR A 321 2.99 6.97 -11.43
N GLY A 322 3.95 6.09 -11.17
CA GLY A 322 4.43 5.11 -12.13
C GLY A 322 3.92 3.72 -11.78
N ILE A 323 3.46 2.97 -12.78
CA ILE A 323 3.07 1.56 -12.65
C ILE A 323 3.71 0.76 -13.77
N GLN A 324 4.48 -0.25 -13.39
CA GLN A 324 5.05 -1.23 -14.32
C GLN A 324 4.29 -2.55 -14.22
N VAL A 325 3.85 -3.07 -15.34
CA VAL A 325 3.14 -4.36 -15.46
C VAL A 325 3.88 -5.32 -16.38
N CYS A 326 3.67 -6.62 -16.21
CA CYS A 326 4.19 -7.66 -17.10
C CYS A 326 3.09 -8.63 -17.49
N GLY A 327 3.19 -9.19 -18.69
CA GLY A 327 2.28 -10.18 -19.24
C GLY A 327 2.60 -10.45 -20.70
N GLN A 328 1.94 -11.43 -21.30
CA GLN A 328 2.04 -11.69 -22.74
C GLN A 328 1.29 -10.62 -23.53
N ASP A 329 1.91 -10.00 -24.54
CA ASP A 329 1.34 -8.92 -25.35
C ASP A 329 0.90 -7.69 -24.51
N VAL A 330 1.51 -7.50 -23.34
CA VAL A 330 1.05 -6.55 -22.31
C VAL A 330 0.99 -5.11 -22.80
N GLN A 331 1.89 -4.72 -23.71
CA GLN A 331 1.87 -3.39 -24.32
C GLN A 331 0.55 -3.11 -25.05
N LYS A 332 0.15 -4.04 -25.93
CA LYS A 332 -1.10 -3.94 -26.68
C LYS A 332 -2.29 -4.02 -25.75
N GLN A 333 -2.28 -4.96 -24.79
CA GLN A 333 -3.39 -5.11 -23.86
C GLN A 333 -3.62 -3.83 -23.04
N VAL A 334 -2.56 -3.20 -22.54
CA VAL A 334 -2.65 -1.93 -21.79
C VAL A 334 -3.21 -0.84 -22.69
N GLN A 335 -2.73 -0.72 -23.93
CA GLN A 335 -3.23 0.27 -24.89
C GLN A 335 -4.72 0.08 -25.19
N ASP A 336 -5.17 -1.16 -25.38
CA ASP A 336 -6.57 -1.51 -25.61
C ASP A 336 -7.43 -1.18 -24.39
N ALA A 337 -6.97 -1.50 -23.18
CA ALA A 337 -7.67 -1.19 -21.94
C ALA A 337 -7.85 0.31 -21.71
N LEU A 338 -6.84 1.12 -22.03
CA LEU A 338 -6.95 2.58 -21.95
C LEU A 338 -7.94 3.14 -22.98
N ASN A 339 -7.99 2.56 -24.18
CA ASN A 339 -8.90 2.99 -25.26
C ASN A 339 -10.38 2.65 -24.96
N LEU A 340 -10.65 1.43 -24.52
CA LEU A 340 -12.01 0.91 -24.29
C LEU A 340 -12.75 1.60 -23.13
N THR A 341 -12.02 2.02 -22.11
CA THR A 341 -12.61 2.54 -20.86
C THR A 341 -12.89 4.03 -20.88
N GLY A 342 -12.60 4.71 -22.01
CA GLY A 342 -12.60 6.16 -22.03
C GLY A 342 -11.49 6.78 -21.18
N MET A 343 -10.58 6.00 -20.57
CA MET A 343 -9.34 6.54 -19.98
C MET A 343 -8.48 7.25 -21.04
N ALA A 344 -8.67 6.89 -22.32
CA ALA A 344 -8.17 7.63 -23.46
C ALA A 344 -8.73 9.07 -23.59
N THR A 345 -9.92 9.38 -23.05
CA THR A 345 -10.40 10.78 -22.95
C THR A 345 -9.63 11.57 -21.87
N GLY A 346 -9.07 10.85 -20.88
CA GLY A 346 -8.05 11.33 -19.94
C GLY A 346 -6.60 11.15 -20.43
N ALA A 347 -6.37 10.77 -21.70
CA ALA A 347 -5.04 10.48 -22.25
C ALA A 347 -4.03 11.63 -22.08
N LYS A 348 -4.48 12.86 -21.85
CA LYS A 348 -3.58 13.97 -21.52
C LYS A 348 -2.81 13.74 -20.22
N ASN A 349 -3.34 12.96 -19.29
CA ASN A 349 -2.74 12.69 -17.99
C ASN A 349 -2.19 11.27 -17.82
N ILE A 350 -2.29 10.41 -18.83
CA ILE A 350 -1.67 9.07 -18.84
C ILE A 350 -0.63 9.03 -19.96
N ARG A 351 0.51 8.38 -19.72
CA ARG A 351 1.55 8.15 -20.73
C ARG A 351 2.02 6.71 -20.63
N ILE A 352 2.03 6.01 -21.77
CA ILE A 352 2.77 4.76 -21.90
C ILE A 352 4.19 5.12 -22.33
N ILE A 353 5.19 4.64 -21.58
CA ILE A 353 6.59 4.83 -21.92
C ILE A 353 6.93 3.97 -23.14
N PRO A 354 7.60 4.52 -24.17
CA PRO A 354 8.03 3.73 -25.32
C PRO A 354 8.90 2.53 -24.90
N GLU A 355 8.72 1.39 -25.56
CA GLU A 355 9.43 0.14 -25.22
C GLU A 355 10.95 0.33 -25.11
N LYS A 356 11.55 1.05 -26.07
CA LYS A 356 12.99 1.35 -26.11
C LYS A 356 13.51 2.15 -24.90
N GLU A 357 12.66 2.91 -24.23
CA GLU A 357 13.02 3.74 -23.06
C GLU A 357 12.60 3.07 -21.74
N THR A 358 11.75 2.04 -21.81
CA THR A 358 11.05 1.46 -20.66
C THR A 358 12.01 0.94 -19.60
N GLU A 359 13.02 0.15 -19.98
CA GLU A 359 13.96 -0.44 -19.02
C GLU A 359 14.75 0.64 -18.25
N ALA A 360 15.34 1.59 -18.96
CA ALA A 360 16.17 2.64 -18.36
C ALA A 360 15.35 3.59 -17.46
N LEU A 361 14.16 3.98 -17.91
CA LEU A 361 13.29 4.88 -17.14
C LEU A 361 12.64 4.16 -15.96
N ALA A 362 12.21 2.91 -16.12
CA ALA A 362 11.66 2.12 -15.01
C ALA A 362 12.72 1.90 -13.91
N LYS A 363 13.96 1.54 -14.29
CA LYS A 363 15.06 1.42 -13.33
C LYS A 363 15.29 2.74 -12.59
N SER A 364 15.33 3.84 -13.31
CA SER A 364 15.54 5.16 -12.70
C SER A 364 14.41 5.53 -11.74
N PHE A 365 13.16 5.34 -12.14
CA PHE A 365 11.97 5.73 -11.39
C PHE A 365 11.72 4.85 -10.15
N PHE A 366 11.88 3.53 -10.27
CA PHE A 366 11.54 2.60 -9.20
C PHE A 366 12.72 2.28 -8.27
N GLU A 367 13.97 2.30 -8.75
CA GLU A 367 15.13 1.83 -7.97
C GLU A 367 16.14 2.93 -7.66
N THR A 368 16.44 3.81 -8.61
CA THR A 368 17.56 4.75 -8.48
C THR A 368 17.17 6.06 -7.80
N TRP A 369 16.06 6.68 -8.23
CA TRP A 369 15.66 7.99 -7.72
C TRP A 369 15.02 7.85 -6.33
N LYS A 370 15.56 8.58 -5.36
CA LYS A 370 15.06 8.61 -3.99
C LYS A 370 13.87 9.58 -3.88
N ASP A 371 12.98 9.32 -2.92
CA ASP A 371 11.96 10.31 -2.59
C ASP A 371 12.65 11.54 -1.99
N GLU A 372 12.07 12.71 -2.20
CA GLU A 372 12.42 13.85 -1.37
C GLU A 372 11.85 13.62 0.04
N VAL A 373 12.67 13.84 1.06
CA VAL A 373 12.30 13.74 2.48
C VAL A 373 11.76 15.08 2.96
#